data_AF-A0A965RUT0-F1
#
_entry.id   AF-A0A965RUT0-F1
#
_cell.length_a   1.000
_cell.length_b   1.000
_cell.length_c   1.000
_cell.angle_alpha   90.00
_cell.angle_beta   90.00
_cell.angle_gamma   90.00
#
_symmetry.space_group_name_H-M   'P 1'
#
loop_
_entity.id
_entity.type
_entity.pdbx_description
1 polymer ?
#
loop_
_entity_poly.entity_id
_entity_poly.type
_entity_poly.pdbx_seq_one_letter_code
_entity_poly.pdbx_strand_id
1 'polypeptide(L)'
;MKKLILTLSVFAVTSVFAQKNVNLVPASGLVLTAPKTTNAIQPINKVINTLWTDDFTNPATWTIDNSGQTGATFGWNINATSQGWWSPNGISANGTSGGNNAELVNGNPTLQPGTQALGVIYTLTTANPIDIASLGGTNQVSLQFKQFGARFNDLQEIQISIDGTNFITVGDNLDRDVLSQSGGAAYPNPETKIINLATTLSANPTSVWIRFRWTTNFPGSATNPNVWV
;
A
#
# COMPACT_ATOMS: atom_id res chain seq x y z
N MET A 1 -64.41 35.47 64.88
CA MET A 1 -64.30 36.80 64.25
C MET A 1 -62.88 36.99 63.74
N LYS A 2 -62.76 37.38 62.47
CA LYS A 2 -61.51 37.63 61.74
C LYS A 2 -60.68 38.71 62.44
N LYS A 3 -59.34 38.55 62.50
CA LYS A 3 -58.42 39.70 62.46
C LYS A 3 -57.21 39.34 61.58
N LEU A 4 -57.15 40.05 60.48
CA LEU A 4 -56.06 40.15 59.53
C LEU A 4 -55.04 41.12 60.12
N ILE A 5 -53.75 40.74 60.21
CA ILE A 5 -52.66 41.72 60.30
C ILE A 5 -51.54 41.27 59.36
N LEU A 6 -51.30 42.13 58.36
CA LEU A 6 -50.24 42.06 57.38
C LEU A 6 -49.03 42.80 57.95
N THR A 7 -47.86 42.17 58.03
CA THR A 7 -46.61 42.90 58.24
C THR A 7 -45.44 42.20 57.55
N LEU A 8 -44.82 42.98 56.66
CA LEU A 8 -43.67 42.72 55.81
C LEU A 8 -42.43 42.41 56.66
N SER A 9 -41.70 41.33 56.36
CA SER A 9 -40.39 41.04 56.95
C SER A 9 -39.38 40.78 55.83
N VAL A 10 -38.35 41.63 55.82
CA VAL A 10 -37.27 41.71 54.86
C VAL A 10 -36.38 40.46 54.95
N PHE A 11 -36.12 39.80 53.83
CA PHE A 11 -35.12 38.74 53.72
C PHE A 11 -33.73 39.35 53.58
N ALA A 12 -32.92 39.26 54.63
CA ALA A 12 -31.47 39.42 54.55
C ALA A 12 -30.84 38.02 54.46
N VAL A 13 -30.37 37.67 53.26
CA VAL A 13 -29.64 36.43 52.97
C VAL A 13 -28.19 36.63 53.38
N THR A 14 -27.74 35.93 54.41
CA THR A 14 -26.30 35.74 54.68
C THR A 14 -25.90 34.36 54.19
N SER A 15 -25.24 34.31 53.03
CA SER A 15 -24.64 33.08 52.49
C SER A 15 -23.41 32.71 53.31
N VAL A 16 -23.48 31.60 54.04
CA VAL A 16 -22.32 31.00 54.71
C VAL A 16 -21.61 30.09 53.71
N PHE A 17 -20.40 30.49 53.30
CA PHE A 17 -19.52 29.61 52.52
C PHE A 17 -18.89 28.58 53.46
N ALA A 18 -19.32 27.32 53.38
CA ALA A 18 -18.57 26.21 53.95
C ALA A 18 -17.38 25.89 53.03
N GLN A 19 -16.18 26.34 53.38
CA GLN A 19 -14.96 25.85 52.73
C GLN A 19 -14.71 24.42 53.20
N LYS A 20 -14.97 23.44 52.32
CA LYS A 20 -14.49 22.06 52.50
C LYS A 20 -13.00 22.06 52.17
N ASN A 21 -12.16 21.87 53.19
CA ASN A 21 -10.72 21.66 53.01
C ASN A 21 -10.50 20.42 52.12
N VAL A 22 -9.94 20.63 50.92
CA VAL A 22 -9.46 19.55 50.07
C VAL A 22 -8.07 19.17 50.57
N ASN A 23 -7.95 18.01 51.21
CA ASN A 23 -6.64 17.41 51.48
C ASN A 23 -6.02 17.00 50.14
N LEU A 24 -5.09 17.81 49.63
CA LEU A 24 -4.25 17.44 48.50
C LEU A 24 -3.20 16.45 49.00
N VAL A 25 -3.34 15.17 48.62
CA VAL A 25 -2.32 14.15 48.89
C VAL A 25 -1.08 14.50 48.06
N PRO A 26 0.12 14.65 48.66
CA PRO A 26 1.34 14.91 47.91
C PRO A 26 1.65 13.76 46.94
N ALA A 27 2.10 14.10 45.73
CA ALA A 27 2.42 13.14 44.66
C ALA A 27 3.47 12.06 45.06
N SER A 28 4.18 12.25 46.18
CA SER A 28 5.14 11.30 46.73
C SER A 28 4.50 10.06 47.38
N GLY A 29 3.18 10.05 47.59
CA GLY A 29 2.43 8.89 48.12
C GLY A 29 1.82 7.96 47.07
N LEU A 30 1.93 8.31 45.78
CA LEU A 30 1.48 7.49 44.64
C LEU A 30 2.67 6.81 43.98
N VAL A 31 3.51 6.12 44.76
CA VAL A 31 4.40 5.11 44.19
C VAL A 31 3.55 3.86 43.99
N LEU A 32 2.90 3.76 42.83
CA LEU A 32 2.50 2.45 42.33
C LEU A 32 3.81 1.72 42.03
N THR A 33 4.24 0.86 42.96
CA THR A 33 5.27 -0.13 42.68
C THR A 33 4.78 -0.92 41.47
N ALA A 34 5.39 -0.72 40.31
CA ALA A 34 5.04 -1.47 39.12
C ALA A 34 5.08 -2.96 39.47
N PRO A 35 4.08 -3.77 39.07
CA PRO A 35 4.21 -5.21 39.21
C PRO A 35 5.51 -5.59 38.51
N LYS A 36 6.38 -6.30 39.23
CA LYS A 36 7.62 -6.82 38.67
C LYS A 36 7.22 -7.84 37.60
N THR A 37 7.07 -7.40 36.36
CA THR A 37 6.85 -8.28 35.22
C THR A 37 8.13 -9.07 35.03
N THR A 38 8.15 -10.31 35.53
CA THR A 38 9.23 -11.28 35.26
C THR A 38 9.14 -11.89 33.87
N ASN A 39 8.28 -11.35 33.00
CA ASN A 39 8.44 -11.51 31.58
C ASN A 39 9.02 -10.19 31.08
N ALA A 40 10.31 -10.19 30.75
CA ALA A 40 10.77 -9.28 29.73
C ALA A 40 9.74 -9.34 28.60
N ILE A 41 9.20 -8.20 28.18
CA ILE A 41 8.67 -8.11 26.83
C ILE A 41 9.88 -8.54 26.00
N GLN A 42 9.89 -9.82 25.58
CA GLN A 42 10.77 -10.22 24.51
C GLN A 42 10.52 -9.16 23.47
N PRO A 43 11.54 -8.43 22.97
CA PRO A 43 11.32 -7.68 21.76
C PRO A 43 10.60 -8.66 20.86
N ILE A 44 9.45 -8.27 20.31
CA ILE A 44 8.99 -8.96 19.11
C ILE A 44 10.14 -8.64 18.16
N ASN A 45 11.14 -9.53 18.15
CA ASN A 45 11.99 -9.73 17.02
C ASN A 45 10.95 -10.06 15.98
N LYS A 46 10.46 -9.04 15.27
CA LYS A 46 9.71 -9.23 14.05
C LYS A 46 10.72 -9.95 13.18
N VAL A 47 10.69 -11.27 13.25
CA VAL A 47 11.54 -12.09 12.45
C VAL A 47 11.00 -11.83 11.05
N ILE A 48 11.64 -10.92 10.33
CA ILE A 48 11.40 -10.71 8.90
C ILE A 48 12.03 -11.94 8.24
N ASN A 49 11.34 -13.07 8.35
CA ASN A 49 11.68 -14.25 7.57
C ASN A 49 11.10 -14.02 6.19
N THR A 50 11.98 -13.98 5.18
CA THR A 50 11.57 -14.08 3.80
C THR A 50 10.96 -15.46 3.58
N LEU A 51 9.66 -15.52 3.32
CA LEU A 51 8.97 -16.78 3.02
C LEU A 51 9.26 -17.21 1.58
N TRP A 52 9.24 -16.26 0.66
CA TRP A 52 9.44 -16.48 -0.76
C TRP A 52 10.07 -15.23 -1.39
N THR A 53 10.87 -15.42 -2.43
CA THR A 53 11.52 -14.34 -3.18
C THR A 53 11.63 -14.73 -4.65
N ASP A 54 11.62 -13.74 -5.52
CA ASP A 54 11.87 -13.86 -6.95
C ASP A 54 12.68 -12.64 -7.38
N ASP A 55 13.70 -12.86 -8.20
CA ASP A 55 14.62 -11.84 -8.71
C ASP A 55 14.45 -11.62 -10.22
N PHE A 56 13.39 -12.18 -10.81
CA PHE A 56 13.05 -12.19 -12.22
C PHE A 56 14.04 -12.90 -13.15
N THR A 57 15.08 -13.57 -12.63
CA THR A 57 16.07 -14.28 -13.46
C THR A 57 15.41 -15.38 -14.30
N ASN A 58 14.36 -16.02 -13.80
CA ASN A 58 13.56 -17.00 -14.54
C ASN A 58 12.18 -16.43 -14.92
N PRO A 59 11.95 -15.99 -16.17
CA PRO A 59 10.64 -15.48 -16.59
C PRO A 59 9.48 -16.46 -16.40
N ALA A 60 9.75 -17.77 -16.36
CA ALA A 60 8.71 -18.80 -16.22
C ALA A 60 8.08 -18.86 -14.83
N THR A 61 8.61 -18.14 -13.83
CA THR A 61 7.94 -17.97 -12.53
C THR A 61 6.72 -17.05 -12.62
N TRP A 62 6.52 -16.39 -13.76
CA TRP A 62 5.42 -15.49 -14.03
C TRP A 62 4.66 -15.87 -15.31
N THR A 63 3.37 -15.54 -15.32
CA THR A 63 2.48 -15.59 -16.48
C THR A 63 2.15 -14.16 -16.89
N ILE A 64 2.36 -13.86 -18.17
CA ILE A 64 2.12 -12.55 -18.76
C ILE A 64 0.87 -12.62 -19.63
N ASP A 65 -0.06 -11.69 -19.42
CA ASP A 65 -1.16 -11.41 -20.34
C ASP A 65 -1.07 -9.95 -20.78
N ASN A 66 -0.71 -9.77 -22.06
CA ASN A 66 -0.55 -8.48 -22.69
C ASN A 66 -1.72 -8.13 -23.62
N SER A 67 -2.95 -8.59 -23.32
CA SER A 67 -4.13 -8.32 -24.18
C SER A 67 -3.89 -8.74 -25.64
N GLY A 68 -3.21 -9.87 -25.84
CA GLY A 68 -2.84 -10.37 -27.18
C GLY A 68 -1.63 -9.68 -27.85
N GLN A 69 -0.89 -8.83 -27.14
CA GLN A 69 0.28 -8.10 -27.66
C GLN A 69 1.61 -8.70 -27.20
N THR A 70 2.73 -8.16 -27.70
CA THR A 70 4.09 -8.59 -27.39
C THR A 70 4.79 -7.64 -26.40
N GLY A 71 5.25 -8.19 -25.28
CA GLY A 71 5.69 -7.41 -24.11
C GLY A 71 6.89 -6.48 -24.28
N ALA A 72 7.76 -6.74 -25.26
CA ALA A 72 8.95 -5.90 -25.50
C ALA A 72 8.60 -4.51 -26.05
N THR A 73 7.37 -4.32 -26.52
CA THR A 73 6.88 -3.04 -27.04
C THR A 73 5.55 -2.65 -26.38
N PHE A 74 4.73 -3.66 -26.04
CA PHE A 74 3.41 -3.47 -25.47
C PHE A 74 3.06 -4.52 -24.42
N GLY A 75 2.98 -4.08 -23.17
CA GLY A 75 2.68 -4.86 -21.99
C GLY A 75 3.90 -5.19 -21.13
N TRP A 76 3.73 -6.20 -20.28
CA TRP A 76 4.75 -6.71 -19.39
C TRP A 76 5.76 -7.57 -20.15
N ASN A 77 7.02 -7.47 -19.75
CA ASN A 77 8.10 -8.37 -20.16
C ASN A 77 9.04 -8.60 -18.98
N ILE A 78 9.83 -9.68 -19.03
CA ILE A 78 10.89 -9.95 -18.06
C ILE A 78 12.19 -10.16 -18.83
N ASN A 79 13.10 -9.20 -18.76
CA ASN A 79 14.41 -9.29 -19.41
C ASN A 79 15.43 -8.29 -18.81
N ALA A 80 16.68 -8.34 -19.29
CA ALA A 80 17.80 -7.54 -18.76
C ALA A 80 17.98 -6.15 -19.40
N THR A 81 17.21 -5.84 -20.43
CA THR A 81 17.24 -4.57 -21.18
C THR A 81 16.00 -3.77 -20.82
N SER A 82 16.16 -2.48 -20.55
CA SER A 82 15.00 -1.59 -20.40
C SER A 82 14.59 -1.04 -21.77
N GLN A 83 13.28 -1.08 -22.05
CA GLN A 83 12.69 -0.69 -23.34
C GLN A 83 11.70 0.48 -23.19
N GLY A 84 11.51 1.01 -21.98
CA GLY A 84 10.62 2.12 -21.69
C GLY A 84 11.02 3.43 -22.39
N TRP A 85 10.06 4.08 -23.06
CA TRP A 85 10.29 5.38 -23.72
C TRP A 85 10.65 6.49 -22.72
N TRP A 86 10.09 6.45 -21.52
CA TRP A 86 10.25 7.49 -20.51
C TRP A 86 11.57 7.36 -19.74
N SER A 87 11.99 6.12 -19.45
CA SER A 87 13.26 5.85 -18.79
C SER A 87 14.01 4.69 -19.45
N PRO A 88 14.92 4.99 -20.40
CA PRO A 88 15.65 3.97 -21.15
C PRO A 88 16.64 3.12 -20.32
N ASN A 89 16.99 3.59 -19.11
CA ASN A 89 17.94 2.89 -18.23
C ASN A 89 17.23 2.05 -17.15
N GLY A 90 15.90 2.12 -17.07
CA GLY A 90 15.10 1.35 -16.12
C GLY A 90 15.54 1.49 -14.66
N ILE A 91 15.25 0.44 -13.88
CA ILE A 91 15.68 0.34 -12.48
C ILE A 91 17.19 0.09 -12.40
N SER A 92 17.89 0.83 -11.53
CA SER A 92 19.35 0.79 -11.46
C SER A 92 19.88 -0.56 -10.95
N ALA A 93 21.05 -0.99 -11.45
CA ALA A 93 21.69 -2.27 -11.11
C ALA A 93 22.07 -2.43 -9.62
N ASN A 94 22.11 -1.34 -8.84
CA ASN A 94 22.22 -1.41 -7.38
C ASN A 94 20.95 -2.00 -6.72
N GLY A 95 19.88 -2.18 -7.49
CA GLY A 95 18.61 -2.78 -7.12
C GLY A 95 18.56 -4.30 -7.19
N THR A 96 19.65 -5.03 -6.90
CA THR A 96 19.64 -6.47 -6.56
C THR A 96 18.91 -7.44 -7.51
N SER A 97 18.57 -7.02 -8.73
CA SER A 97 17.95 -7.89 -9.74
C SER A 97 19.02 -8.85 -10.26
N GLY A 98 18.76 -10.16 -10.28
CA GLY A 98 19.70 -11.20 -10.72
C GLY A 98 20.06 -11.20 -12.20
N GLY A 99 19.72 -10.12 -12.92
CA GLY A 99 20.03 -9.88 -14.33
C GLY A 99 18.82 -9.31 -15.08
N ASN A 100 17.62 -9.86 -14.83
CA ASN A 100 16.38 -9.42 -15.45
C ASN A 100 15.53 -8.56 -14.51
N ASN A 101 14.64 -7.76 -15.09
CA ASN A 101 13.58 -7.04 -14.39
C ASN A 101 12.24 -7.29 -15.06
N ALA A 102 11.15 -7.30 -14.28
CA ALA A 102 9.82 -7.11 -14.83
C ALA A 102 9.63 -5.65 -15.23
N GLU A 103 9.45 -5.39 -16.52
CA GLU A 103 9.19 -4.07 -17.08
C GLU A 103 7.84 -4.05 -17.78
N LEU A 104 7.16 -2.91 -17.71
CA LEU A 104 5.98 -2.61 -18.50
C LEU A 104 6.27 -1.49 -19.51
N VAL A 105 5.93 -1.72 -20.77
CA VAL A 105 6.02 -0.71 -21.84
C VAL A 105 4.67 -0.61 -22.56
N ASN A 106 4.25 0.59 -22.99
CA ASN A 106 3.04 0.74 -23.81
C ASN A 106 3.26 1.70 -24.98
N GLY A 107 4.18 1.36 -25.88
CA GLY A 107 4.56 2.22 -27.00
C GLY A 107 5.24 3.52 -26.57
N ASN A 108 5.27 4.51 -27.48
CA ASN A 108 5.90 5.81 -27.28
C ASN A 108 4.93 6.97 -27.62
N PRO A 109 4.45 7.72 -26.61
CA PRO A 109 3.59 8.90 -26.77
C PRO A 109 4.21 10.08 -27.52
N THR A 110 5.53 10.15 -27.56
CA THR A 110 6.24 11.33 -28.06
C THR A 110 6.40 11.32 -29.59
N LEU A 111 6.04 10.21 -30.24
CA LEU A 111 6.04 10.06 -31.70
C LEU A 111 4.80 10.70 -32.33
N GLN A 112 4.84 10.89 -33.66
CA GLN A 112 3.74 11.46 -34.44
C GLN A 112 3.39 10.56 -35.64
N PRO A 113 2.28 9.79 -35.60
CA PRO A 113 1.38 9.62 -34.45
C PRO A 113 2.03 8.84 -33.30
N GLY A 114 1.51 9.01 -32.08
CA GLY A 114 1.90 8.19 -30.93
C GLY A 114 1.56 6.72 -31.15
N THR A 115 2.35 5.81 -30.54
CA THR A 115 2.24 4.37 -30.82
C THR A 115 1.59 3.56 -29.70
N GLN A 116 1.11 4.20 -28.63
CA GLN A 116 0.57 3.51 -27.47
C GLN A 116 -0.64 2.65 -27.83
N ALA A 117 -0.72 1.45 -27.25
CA ALA A 117 -1.92 0.66 -27.36
C ALA A 117 -3.03 1.21 -26.46
N LEU A 118 -4.26 1.13 -26.97
CA LEU A 118 -5.47 1.67 -26.36
C LEU A 118 -6.42 0.54 -25.98
N GLY A 119 -7.26 0.75 -24.97
CA GLY A 119 -8.26 -0.22 -24.52
C GLY A 119 -7.67 -1.52 -23.93
N VAL A 120 -6.45 -1.47 -23.41
CA VAL A 120 -5.69 -2.65 -22.96
C VAL A 120 -5.67 -2.81 -21.45
N ILE A 121 -5.56 -4.06 -21.00
CA ILE A 121 -5.25 -4.41 -19.62
C ILE A 121 -4.07 -5.37 -19.68
N TYR A 122 -2.98 -5.02 -19.00
CA TYR A 122 -1.77 -5.84 -18.95
C TYR A 122 -1.61 -6.42 -17.56
N THR A 123 -1.35 -7.72 -17.48
CA THR A 123 -1.12 -8.38 -16.20
C THR A 123 0.14 -9.24 -16.20
N LEU A 124 0.80 -9.24 -15.05
CA LEU A 124 1.92 -10.10 -14.71
C LEU A 124 1.56 -10.82 -13.42
N THR A 125 1.30 -12.13 -13.49
CA THR A 125 0.82 -12.95 -12.36
C THR A 125 1.82 -14.04 -12.04
N THR A 126 2.05 -14.37 -10.77
CA THR A 126 2.87 -15.54 -10.41
C THR A 126 2.31 -16.80 -11.08
N ALA A 127 3.16 -17.59 -11.75
CA ALA A 127 2.72 -18.76 -12.52
C ALA A 127 2.18 -19.88 -11.62
N ASN A 128 2.73 -20.00 -10.42
CA ASN A 128 2.30 -20.95 -9.40
C ASN A 128 1.88 -20.21 -8.12
N PRO A 129 0.98 -20.80 -7.31
CA PRO A 129 0.69 -20.28 -5.98
C PRO A 129 1.93 -20.27 -5.08
N ILE A 130 2.02 -19.27 -4.22
CA ILE A 130 2.96 -19.22 -3.10
C ILE A 130 2.24 -19.75 -1.86
N ASP A 131 2.61 -20.94 -1.39
CA ASP A 131 2.02 -21.56 -0.21
C ASP A 131 2.57 -20.96 1.08
N ILE A 132 1.88 -19.95 1.61
CA ILE A 132 2.31 -19.19 2.79
C ILE A 132 2.35 -20.09 4.03
N ALA A 133 1.38 -21.00 4.18
CA ALA A 133 1.30 -21.88 5.34
C ALA A 133 2.48 -22.87 5.37
N SER A 134 2.80 -23.53 4.25
CA SER A 134 3.92 -24.49 4.24
C SER A 134 5.28 -23.82 4.37
N LEU A 135 5.39 -22.55 3.99
CA LEU A 135 6.59 -21.72 4.22
C LEU A 135 6.72 -21.22 5.67
N GLY A 136 5.78 -21.59 6.56
CA GLY A 136 5.79 -21.19 7.98
C GLY A 136 5.26 -19.78 8.22
N GLY A 137 4.57 -19.20 7.23
CA GLY A 137 3.91 -17.90 7.33
C GLY A 137 2.58 -17.95 8.07
N THR A 138 2.04 -16.76 8.35
CA THR A 138 0.67 -16.54 8.84
C THR A 138 0.01 -15.47 7.99
N ASN A 139 -1.17 -14.98 8.36
CA ASN A 139 -1.72 -13.79 7.73
C ASN A 139 -0.88 -12.53 7.95
N GLN A 140 0.01 -12.50 8.94
CA GLN A 140 0.88 -11.36 9.25
C GLN A 140 2.10 -11.28 8.32
N VAL A 141 1.86 -11.33 7.01
CA VAL A 141 2.89 -11.21 5.96
C VAL A 141 2.79 -9.88 5.25
N SER A 142 3.89 -9.47 4.63
CA SER A 142 3.95 -8.27 3.79
C SER A 142 4.55 -8.63 2.45
N LEU A 143 4.02 -8.05 1.38
CA LEU A 143 4.67 -8.06 0.07
C LEU A 143 5.66 -6.90 0.03
N GLN A 144 6.91 -7.19 -0.32
CA GLN A 144 7.94 -6.18 -0.52
C GLN A 144 8.55 -6.35 -1.91
N PHE A 145 8.74 -5.24 -2.62
CA PHE A 145 9.43 -5.23 -3.90
C PHE A 145 10.16 -3.90 -4.12
N LYS A 146 11.12 -3.93 -5.04
CA LYS A 146 11.79 -2.73 -5.56
C LYS A 146 11.09 -2.30 -6.83
N GLN A 147 10.89 -0.99 -7.00
CA GLN A 147 10.29 -0.43 -8.21
C GLN A 147 10.98 0.84 -8.63
N PHE A 148 10.80 1.18 -9.90
CA PHE A 148 11.12 2.48 -10.47
C PHE A 148 10.15 2.75 -11.63
N GLY A 149 9.79 4.01 -11.82
CA GLY A 149 8.76 4.41 -12.77
C GLY A 149 8.27 5.83 -12.49
N ALA A 150 7.20 6.20 -13.16
CA ALA A 150 6.41 7.38 -12.86
C ALA A 150 4.94 7.03 -13.06
N ARG A 151 4.07 7.72 -12.33
CA ARG A 151 2.64 7.68 -12.61
C ARG A 151 2.33 8.67 -13.71
N PHE A 152 1.67 8.21 -14.76
CA PHE A 152 1.05 9.01 -15.80
C PHE A 152 -0.47 9.03 -15.57
N ASN A 153 -1.29 9.13 -16.61
CA ASN A 153 -2.75 8.91 -16.51
C ASN A 153 -3.14 7.42 -16.36
N ASP A 154 -2.16 6.56 -16.13
CA ASP A 154 -2.34 5.13 -15.91
C ASP A 154 -2.75 4.80 -14.47
N LEU A 155 -3.17 3.55 -14.31
CA LEU A 155 -3.43 2.89 -13.06
C LEU A 155 -2.61 1.60 -13.02
N GLN A 156 -1.66 1.55 -12.10
CA GLN A 156 -0.90 0.34 -11.77
C GLN A 156 -1.37 -0.18 -10.42
N GLU A 157 -1.86 -1.43 -10.40
CA GLU A 157 -2.38 -2.10 -9.22
C GLU A 157 -1.51 -3.29 -8.84
N ILE A 158 -1.35 -3.46 -7.54
CA ILE A 158 -0.80 -4.65 -6.91
C ILE A 158 -2.00 -5.42 -6.38
N GLN A 159 -2.20 -6.63 -6.89
CA GLN A 159 -3.32 -7.48 -6.56
C GLN A 159 -2.83 -8.80 -5.97
N ILE A 160 -3.68 -9.42 -5.16
CA ILE A 160 -3.49 -10.80 -4.71
C ILE A 160 -4.72 -11.64 -4.97
N SER A 161 -4.56 -12.95 -5.02
CA SER A 161 -5.66 -13.92 -5.03
C SER A 161 -5.34 -15.07 -4.07
N ILE A 162 -6.38 -15.64 -3.45
CA ILE A 162 -6.29 -16.85 -2.62
C ILE A 162 -6.88 -18.08 -3.30
N ASP A 163 -7.50 -17.91 -4.47
CA ASP A 163 -8.14 -18.98 -5.24
C ASP A 163 -7.62 -19.08 -6.69
N GLY A 164 -6.67 -18.21 -7.07
CA GLY A 164 -6.07 -18.14 -8.41
C GLY A 164 -6.97 -17.50 -9.48
N THR A 165 -8.19 -17.06 -9.13
CA THR A 165 -9.19 -16.56 -10.09
C THR A 165 -9.70 -15.17 -9.75
N ASN A 166 -10.07 -14.93 -8.49
CA ASN A 166 -10.55 -13.65 -7.99
C ASN A 166 -9.38 -12.87 -7.40
N PHE A 167 -9.07 -11.72 -7.99
CA PHE A 167 -7.98 -10.86 -7.56
C PHE A 167 -8.52 -9.60 -6.90
N ILE A 168 -7.91 -9.24 -5.78
CA ILE A 168 -8.23 -8.03 -5.01
C ILE A 168 -7.02 -7.11 -4.96
N THR A 169 -7.26 -5.81 -5.17
CA THR A 169 -6.21 -4.79 -5.10
C THR A 169 -5.82 -4.54 -3.66
N VAL A 170 -4.51 -4.65 -3.37
CA VAL A 170 -3.90 -4.42 -2.05
C VAL A 170 -2.99 -3.20 -2.03
N GLY A 171 -2.75 -2.60 -3.19
CA GLY A 171 -2.09 -1.30 -3.35
C GLY A 171 -2.14 -0.86 -4.80
N ASP A 172 -1.93 0.43 -5.05
CA ASP A 172 -1.90 1.01 -6.39
C ASP A 172 -0.88 2.17 -6.45
N ASN A 173 -0.85 2.94 -7.53
CA ASN A 173 -0.01 4.13 -7.70
C ASN A 173 -0.77 5.46 -7.52
N LEU A 174 -2.04 5.46 -7.10
CA LEU A 174 -2.85 6.68 -6.97
C LEU A 174 -2.37 7.59 -5.83
N ASP A 175 -1.51 7.09 -4.94
CA ASP A 175 -0.77 7.87 -3.95
C ASP A 175 0.29 8.80 -4.57
N ARG A 176 0.57 8.67 -5.86
CA ARG A 176 1.59 9.43 -6.59
C ARG A 176 0.96 10.50 -7.44
N ASP A 177 1.60 11.66 -7.49
CA ASP A 177 1.22 12.70 -8.44
C ASP A 177 1.48 12.26 -9.88
N VAL A 178 0.59 12.67 -10.79
CA VAL A 178 0.78 12.45 -12.23
C VAL A 178 1.98 13.25 -12.70
N LEU A 179 2.99 12.55 -13.23
CA LEU A 179 4.12 13.16 -13.92
C LEU A 179 3.65 13.73 -15.26
N SER A 180 3.78 15.04 -15.39
CA SER A 180 3.32 15.81 -16.53
C SER A 180 4.24 17.01 -16.73
N GLN A 181 4.02 17.78 -17.79
CA GLN A 181 4.71 19.06 -17.98
C GLN A 181 4.40 20.06 -16.84
N SER A 182 3.25 19.92 -16.17
CA SER A 182 2.82 20.78 -15.07
C SER A 182 3.40 20.39 -13.70
N GLY A 183 4.05 19.24 -13.56
CA GLY A 183 4.61 18.79 -12.29
C GLY A 183 4.56 17.28 -12.10
N GLY A 184 4.60 16.85 -10.84
CA GLY A 184 4.78 15.45 -10.45
C GLY A 184 6.25 15.02 -10.47
N ALA A 185 6.53 13.81 -10.01
CA ALA A 185 7.89 13.29 -9.93
C ALA A 185 7.94 11.80 -10.24
N ALA A 186 9.08 11.37 -10.77
CA ALA A 186 9.48 9.98 -10.82
C ALA A 186 9.49 9.36 -9.42
N TYR A 187 9.28 8.06 -9.33
CA TYR A 187 9.59 7.30 -8.12
C TYR A 187 11.11 7.30 -7.89
N PRO A 188 11.59 7.19 -6.64
CA PRO A 188 13.01 6.92 -6.37
C PRO A 188 13.51 5.67 -7.13
N ASN A 189 14.80 5.63 -7.47
CA ASN A 189 15.41 4.53 -8.20
C ASN A 189 16.55 3.85 -7.39
N PRO A 190 16.33 2.66 -6.80
CA PRO A 190 15.06 1.96 -6.64
C PRO A 190 14.29 2.45 -5.40
N GLU A 191 12.96 2.51 -5.52
CA GLU A 191 12.07 2.66 -4.37
C GLU A 191 11.74 1.29 -3.77
N THR A 192 11.61 1.21 -2.44
CA THR A 192 11.10 0.01 -1.77
C THR A 192 9.62 0.19 -1.43
N LYS A 193 8.75 -0.62 -2.03
CA LYS A 193 7.33 -0.68 -1.69
C LYS A 193 7.08 -1.85 -0.74
N ILE A 194 6.32 -1.61 0.32
CA ILE A 194 5.92 -2.61 1.30
C ILE A 194 4.41 -2.51 1.48
N ILE A 195 3.71 -3.63 1.32
CA ILE A 195 2.26 -3.73 1.47
C ILE A 195 1.97 -4.76 2.55
N ASN A 196 1.29 -4.35 3.61
CA ASN A 196 0.85 -5.25 4.67
C ASN A 196 -0.40 -6.02 4.22
N LEU A 197 -0.35 -7.35 4.29
CA LEU A 197 -1.45 -8.22 3.85
C LEU A 197 -2.31 -8.75 5.01
N ALA A 198 -2.01 -8.38 6.25
CA ALA A 198 -2.68 -8.91 7.45
C ALA A 198 -4.19 -8.65 7.50
N THR A 199 -4.64 -7.53 6.93
CA THR A 199 -6.06 -7.19 6.85
C THR A 199 -6.79 -7.87 5.70
N THR A 200 -6.05 -8.44 4.77
CA THR A 200 -6.57 -9.02 3.52
C THR A 200 -6.61 -10.54 3.59
N LEU A 201 -5.59 -11.15 4.20
CA LEU A 201 -5.49 -12.59 4.36
C LEU A 201 -6.25 -13.08 5.60
N SER A 202 -6.99 -14.18 5.45
CA SER A 202 -7.57 -14.92 6.57
C SER A 202 -6.47 -15.43 7.51
N ALA A 203 -6.76 -15.62 8.79
CA ALA A 203 -5.79 -16.02 9.83
C ALA A 203 -4.86 -17.19 9.45
N ASN A 204 -5.36 -18.16 8.68
CA ASN A 204 -4.59 -19.29 8.16
C ASN A 204 -4.61 -19.27 6.62
N PRO A 205 -3.82 -18.39 5.97
CA PRO A 205 -3.80 -18.34 4.51
C PRO A 205 -3.11 -19.58 3.97
N THR A 206 -3.71 -20.21 2.95
CA THR A 206 -3.08 -21.30 2.20
C THR A 206 -2.12 -20.70 1.16
N SER A 207 -2.45 -20.85 -0.12
CA SER A 207 -1.74 -20.23 -1.22
C SER A 207 -2.17 -18.81 -1.52
N VAL A 208 -1.22 -18.01 -2.01
CA VAL A 208 -1.45 -16.67 -2.54
C VAL A 208 -0.82 -16.55 -3.93
N TRP A 209 -1.53 -15.91 -4.86
CA TRP A 209 -0.97 -15.42 -6.12
C TRP A 209 -0.75 -13.93 -6.01
N ILE A 210 0.32 -13.44 -6.61
CA ILE A 210 0.60 -12.01 -6.74
C ILE A 210 0.37 -11.62 -8.19
N ARG A 211 -0.28 -10.48 -8.42
CA ARG A 211 -0.48 -9.91 -9.76
C ARG A 211 -0.17 -8.43 -9.77
N PHE A 212 0.62 -8.01 -10.75
CA PHE A 212 0.69 -6.60 -11.15
C PHE A 212 -0.26 -6.40 -12.33
N ARG A 213 -1.18 -5.45 -12.19
CA ARG A 213 -2.14 -5.08 -13.24
C ARG A 213 -1.87 -3.64 -13.67
N TRP A 214 -1.93 -3.38 -14.96
CA TRP A 214 -1.78 -2.05 -15.52
C TRP A 214 -2.86 -1.75 -16.55
N THR A 215 -3.40 -0.53 -16.52
CA THR A 215 -4.36 -0.01 -17.50
C THR A 215 -4.44 1.52 -17.40
N THR A 216 -5.36 2.15 -18.14
CA THR A 216 -5.66 3.58 -17.94
C THR A 216 -6.50 3.80 -16.67
N ASN A 217 -6.21 4.87 -15.92
CA ASN A 217 -7.07 5.32 -14.82
C ASN A 217 -8.38 5.98 -15.31
N PHE A 218 -8.56 6.10 -16.63
CA PHE A 218 -9.71 6.74 -17.26
C PHE A 218 -10.44 5.78 -18.21
N PRO A 219 -11.08 4.72 -17.71
CA PRO A 219 -11.68 3.66 -18.55
C PRO A 219 -12.77 4.18 -19.49
N GLY A 220 -13.53 5.21 -19.08
CA GLY A 220 -14.54 5.86 -19.95
C GLY A 220 -13.96 6.61 -21.14
N SER A 221 -12.65 6.88 -21.13
CA SER A 221 -11.91 7.58 -22.19
C SER A 221 -10.82 6.71 -22.80
N ALA A 222 -10.91 5.37 -22.67
CA ALA A 222 -9.85 4.44 -23.05
C ALA A 222 -9.44 4.51 -24.54
N THR A 223 -10.27 5.07 -25.42
CA THR A 223 -9.95 5.31 -26.84
C THR A 223 -9.15 6.61 -27.07
N ASN A 224 -8.95 7.44 -26.05
CA ASN A 224 -8.13 8.64 -26.13
C ASN A 224 -6.66 8.29 -25.82
N PRO A 225 -5.71 8.47 -26.75
CA PRO A 225 -4.31 8.14 -26.51
C PRO A 225 -3.68 8.92 -25.34
N ASN A 226 -4.22 10.09 -25.00
CA ASN A 226 -3.70 10.93 -23.91
C ASN A 226 -3.98 10.37 -22.50
N VAL A 227 -4.82 9.35 -22.34
CA VAL A 227 -5.07 8.74 -21.01
C VAL A 227 -4.18 7.52 -20.73
N TRP A 228 -3.23 7.23 -21.62
CA TRP A 228 -2.26 6.14 -21.52
C TRP A 228 -0.82 6.66 -21.28
N VAL A 229 -0.69 7.97 -21.04
CA VAL A 229 0.51 8.76 -20.73
C VAL A 229 0.10 9.97 -19.89
#